data_AF-A0A4Q4YJU5-F1
#
_entry.id   AF-A0A4Q4YJU5-F1
#
_cell.length_a   1.000
_cell.length_b   1.000
_cell.length_c   1.000
_cell.angle_alpha   90.00
_cell.angle_beta   90.00
_cell.angle_gamma   90.00
#
_symmetry.space_group_name_H-M   'P 1'
#
loop_
_entity.id
_entity.type
_entity.pdbx_description
1 polymer ?
#
loop_
_entity_poly.entity_id
_entity_poly.type
_entity_poly.pdbx_seq_one_letter_code
_entity_poly.pdbx_strand_id
1 'polypeptide(L)'
;MGTPADYLPESISHDAINELLISFNLHPAIDIRQVAVTAQYHGVYFITVPPNNKAIHNELVLRVSGNHLPYIKTENEVGVMAWVAKNTKIPIPALVGYDSTPNNPTGHEYTLMSRVPGETICNIYSSLSPDEICQILDQLIDMLTELHAHDFSAIGGLYLDRNGEIQVGRIVDETYWQVPDIEILWPQGETVDSLNLGGPYATYTELVAGQVNTYIRLINLHDKLEFMRDAIPHLERFAAAVGSNREYAPELNKVKLRLAHKDLHFANMLYDRSSNRITGILDWEFSGVVPFTQWNPRRAFLWNGRDDADSVDEKQRVLRLFEERCERKGRRDTAGCHVLVAATGKHAEGR
;
A
#
# COMPACT_ATOMS: atom_id res chain seq x y z
N MET A 1 16.30 15.33 0.64
CA MET A 1 15.71 14.28 -0.19
C MET A 1 14.73 14.96 -1.12
N GLY A 2 14.76 14.63 -2.42
CA GLY A 2 13.71 15.05 -3.34
C GLY A 2 12.39 14.38 -2.97
N THR A 3 11.29 14.80 -3.58
CA THR A 3 10.03 14.07 -3.48
C THR A 3 10.06 12.88 -4.45
N PRO A 4 9.34 11.77 -4.19
CA PRO A 4 9.31 10.65 -5.15
C PRO A 4 8.84 11.10 -6.55
N ALA A 5 7.95 12.09 -6.62
CA ALA A 5 7.46 12.66 -7.87
C ALA A 5 8.56 13.27 -8.76
N ASP A 6 9.66 13.74 -8.16
CA ASP A 6 10.80 14.33 -8.89
C ASP A 6 11.60 13.28 -9.70
N TYR A 7 11.36 11.99 -9.44
CA TYR A 7 12.07 10.87 -10.06
C TYR A 7 11.13 9.96 -10.89
N LEU A 8 9.99 10.49 -11.32
CA LEU A 8 9.10 9.82 -12.25
C LEU A 8 9.69 9.81 -13.67
N PRO A 9 9.41 8.77 -14.48
CA PRO A 9 9.85 8.74 -15.87
C PRO A 9 9.22 9.89 -16.67
N GLU A 10 9.90 10.28 -17.75
CA GLU A 10 9.29 11.16 -18.75
C GLU A 10 8.02 10.53 -19.33
N SER A 11 7.18 11.34 -19.98
CA SER A 11 5.94 10.82 -20.55
C SER A 11 6.21 9.75 -21.59
N ILE A 12 5.56 8.60 -21.43
CA ILE A 12 5.59 7.49 -22.38
C ILE A 12 4.89 7.90 -23.67
N SER A 13 5.49 7.54 -24.81
CA SER A 13 4.94 7.85 -26.12
C SER A 13 3.67 7.02 -26.39
N HIS A 14 2.75 7.58 -27.18
CA HIS A 14 1.55 6.85 -27.60
C HIS A 14 1.90 5.60 -28.43
N ASP A 15 2.99 5.64 -29.20
CA ASP A 15 3.47 4.48 -29.97
C ASP A 15 3.91 3.34 -29.04
N ALA A 16 4.69 3.64 -28.01
CA ALA A 16 5.09 2.65 -26.99
C ALA A 16 3.88 2.04 -26.25
N ILE A 17 2.90 2.86 -25.91
CA ILE A 17 1.64 2.38 -25.29
C ILE A 17 0.88 1.48 -26.27
N ASN A 18 0.81 1.82 -27.55
CA ASN A 18 0.14 0.97 -28.54
C ASN A 18 0.88 -0.34 -28.80
N GLU A 19 2.21 -0.33 -28.86
CA GLU A 19 3.03 -1.56 -28.92
C GLU A 19 2.77 -2.46 -27.70
N LEU A 20 2.66 -1.86 -26.51
CA LEU A 20 2.28 -2.57 -25.29
C LEU A 20 0.90 -3.24 -25.42
N LEU A 21 -0.12 -2.49 -25.86
CA LEU A 21 -1.48 -3.01 -26.05
C LEU A 21 -1.51 -4.19 -27.04
N ILE A 22 -0.76 -4.08 -28.14
CA ILE A 22 -0.63 -5.15 -29.13
C ILE A 22 -0.01 -6.41 -28.52
N SER A 23 0.94 -6.27 -27.59
CA SER A 23 1.54 -7.42 -26.90
C SER A 23 0.53 -8.22 -26.07
N PHE A 24 -0.53 -7.57 -25.59
CA PHE A 24 -1.69 -8.20 -24.94
C PHE A 24 -2.79 -8.65 -25.92
N ASN A 25 -2.53 -8.65 -27.22
CA ASN A 25 -3.52 -8.91 -28.27
C ASN A 25 -4.72 -7.94 -28.27
N LEU A 26 -4.52 -6.71 -27.78
CA LEU A 26 -5.49 -5.63 -27.85
C LEU A 26 -5.27 -4.81 -29.13
N HIS A 27 -6.31 -4.07 -29.54
CA HIS A 27 -6.17 -3.11 -30.62
C HIS A 27 -5.47 -1.83 -30.14
N PRO A 28 -4.85 -1.06 -31.06
CA PRO A 28 -4.39 0.28 -30.74
C PRO A 28 -5.50 1.14 -30.11
N ALA A 29 -5.10 2.00 -29.18
CA ALA A 29 -6.01 2.86 -28.45
C ALA A 29 -6.73 3.87 -29.38
N ILE A 30 -8.00 4.10 -29.09
CA ILE A 30 -8.78 5.21 -29.65
C ILE A 30 -8.37 6.53 -28.98
N ASP A 31 -8.13 6.48 -27.67
CA ASP A 31 -7.74 7.63 -26.86
C ASP A 31 -6.69 7.21 -25.83
N ILE A 32 -5.69 8.07 -25.64
CA ILE A 32 -4.67 7.95 -24.60
C ILE A 32 -4.55 9.31 -23.95
N ARG A 33 -4.74 9.35 -22.64
CA ARG A 33 -4.68 10.59 -21.88
C ARG A 33 -3.86 10.40 -20.61
N GLN A 34 -2.73 11.10 -20.52
CA GLN A 34 -2.00 11.19 -19.27
C GLN A 34 -2.82 12.02 -18.27
N VAL A 35 -2.94 11.51 -17.05
CA VAL A 35 -3.71 12.18 -15.99
C VAL A 35 -2.72 12.75 -14.99
N ALA A 36 -2.85 14.05 -14.73
CA ALA A 36 -2.19 14.67 -13.59
C ALA A 36 -2.86 14.15 -12.32
N VAL A 37 -2.23 13.17 -11.69
CA VAL A 37 -2.65 12.60 -10.41
C VAL A 37 -1.66 13.03 -9.32
N THR A 38 -2.11 13.09 -8.07
CA THR A 38 -1.25 13.22 -6.90
C THR A 38 -0.42 11.95 -6.60
N ALA A 39 -0.27 11.05 -7.57
CA ALA A 39 0.49 9.82 -7.39
C ALA A 39 1.99 10.14 -7.32
N GLN A 40 2.63 9.70 -6.25
CA GLN A 40 4.02 10.00 -5.98
C GLN A 40 4.99 9.08 -6.76
N TYR A 41 4.52 7.89 -7.16
CA TYR A 41 5.38 6.81 -7.67
C TYR A 41 5.07 6.37 -9.11
N HIS A 42 4.05 6.95 -9.78
CA HIS A 42 3.69 6.57 -11.15
C HIS A 42 3.29 7.74 -12.04
N GLY A 43 3.60 7.60 -13.33
CA GLY A 43 2.81 8.21 -14.40
C GLY A 43 1.54 7.40 -14.65
N VAL A 44 0.39 8.06 -14.77
CA VAL A 44 -0.91 7.39 -14.98
C VAL A 44 -1.52 7.81 -16.30
N TYR A 45 -1.95 6.82 -17.09
CA TYR A 45 -2.61 7.02 -18.39
C TYR A 45 -3.97 6.34 -18.39
N PHE A 46 -4.99 7.08 -18.81
CA PHE A 46 -6.29 6.51 -19.18
C PHE A 46 -6.27 6.16 -20.65
N ILE A 47 -6.68 4.94 -20.97
CA ILE A 47 -6.60 4.37 -22.30
C ILE A 47 -7.99 3.84 -22.67
N THR A 48 -8.50 4.26 -23.82
CA THR A 48 -9.72 3.70 -24.41
C THR A 48 -9.34 2.81 -25.59
N VAL A 49 -9.70 1.54 -25.56
CA VAL A 49 -9.49 0.61 -26.69
C VAL A 49 -10.82 0.31 -27.40
N PRO A 50 -10.79 0.02 -28.72
CA PRO A 50 -11.99 -0.40 -29.44
C PRO A 50 -12.59 -1.67 -28.84
N PRO A 51 -13.92 -1.85 -28.88
CA PRO A 51 -14.55 -3.11 -28.54
C PRO A 51 -13.94 -4.24 -29.36
N ASN A 52 -13.46 -5.28 -28.67
CA ASN A 52 -12.92 -6.49 -29.30
C ASN A 52 -13.51 -7.70 -28.60
N ASN A 53 -13.84 -8.77 -29.34
CA ASN A 53 -14.29 -10.04 -28.77
C ASN A 53 -13.28 -10.64 -27.77
N LYS A 54 -12.02 -10.17 -27.76
CA LYS A 54 -10.98 -10.54 -26.80
C LYS A 54 -10.78 -9.55 -25.65
N ALA A 55 -11.27 -8.31 -25.75
CA ALA A 55 -11.10 -7.31 -24.71
C ALA A 55 -12.25 -7.42 -23.70
N ILE A 56 -11.93 -7.83 -22.46
CA ILE A 56 -12.90 -7.86 -21.35
C ILE A 56 -13.24 -6.42 -20.91
N HIS A 57 -12.29 -5.49 -21.08
CA HIS A 57 -12.42 -4.09 -20.70
C HIS A 57 -11.96 -3.18 -21.84
N ASN A 58 -12.76 -2.15 -22.14
CA ASN A 58 -12.43 -1.14 -23.16
C ASN A 58 -11.83 0.13 -22.55
N GLU A 59 -12.02 0.35 -21.25
CA GLU A 59 -11.45 1.44 -20.49
C GLU A 59 -10.35 0.87 -19.59
N LEU A 60 -9.12 1.31 -19.80
CA LEU A 60 -7.94 0.81 -19.12
C LEU A 60 -7.19 1.94 -18.42
N VAL A 61 -6.43 1.57 -17.40
CA VAL A 61 -5.47 2.41 -16.71
C VAL A 61 -4.11 1.76 -16.83
N LEU A 62 -3.15 2.50 -17.38
CA LEU A 62 -1.74 2.13 -17.37
C LEU A 62 -1.04 2.97 -16.29
N ARG A 63 -0.44 2.30 -15.31
CA ARG A 63 0.46 2.92 -14.33
C ARG A 63 1.88 2.55 -14.69
N VAL A 64 2.73 3.55 -14.89
CA VAL A 64 4.14 3.38 -15.23
C VAL A 64 4.96 3.80 -14.02
N SER A 65 5.69 2.86 -13.42
CA SER A 65 6.40 3.06 -12.17
C SER A 65 7.71 3.84 -12.36
N GLY A 66 8.00 4.71 -11.40
CA GLY A 66 9.36 5.21 -11.20
C GLY A 66 10.30 4.11 -10.68
N ASN A 67 11.60 4.38 -10.73
CA ASN A 67 12.68 3.45 -10.39
C ASN A 67 13.01 3.44 -8.87
N HIS A 68 12.05 3.79 -8.01
CA HIS A 68 12.28 4.01 -6.57
C HIS A 68 12.58 2.72 -5.80
N LEU A 69 11.79 1.67 -6.06
CA LEU A 69 11.94 0.32 -5.48
C LEU A 69 11.80 -0.73 -6.60
N PRO A 70 12.83 -0.88 -7.44
CA PRO A 70 12.72 -1.66 -8.67
C PRO A 70 12.36 -3.11 -8.40
N TYR A 71 11.53 -3.69 -9.26
CA TYR A 71 10.92 -5.02 -9.24
C TYR A 71 9.94 -5.24 -8.07
N ILE A 72 10.39 -4.89 -6.87
CA ILE A 72 9.78 -5.25 -5.59
C ILE A 72 8.38 -4.63 -5.44
N LYS A 73 8.23 -3.37 -5.82
CA LYS A 73 7.01 -2.59 -5.61
C LYS A 73 5.88 -3.04 -6.54
N THR A 74 6.19 -3.17 -7.83
CA THR A 74 5.26 -3.65 -8.86
C THR A 74 4.84 -5.10 -8.59
N GLU A 75 5.79 -5.99 -8.27
CA GLU A 75 5.48 -7.39 -7.96
C GLU A 75 4.66 -7.52 -6.68
N ASN A 76 4.92 -6.68 -5.67
CA ASN A 76 4.14 -6.66 -4.45
C ASN A 76 2.69 -6.23 -4.68
N GLU A 77 2.48 -5.13 -5.42
CA GLU A 77 1.14 -4.65 -5.75
C GLU A 77 0.33 -5.75 -6.46
N VAL A 78 0.93 -6.36 -7.49
CA VAL A 78 0.30 -7.42 -8.27
C VAL A 78 -0.02 -8.65 -7.41
N GLY A 79 0.91 -9.09 -6.57
CA GLY A 79 0.68 -10.24 -5.68
C GLY A 79 -0.45 -9.99 -4.69
N VAL A 80 -0.52 -8.78 -4.12
CA VAL A 80 -1.60 -8.39 -3.22
C VAL A 80 -2.93 -8.29 -3.97
N MET A 81 -2.98 -7.63 -5.12
CA MET A 81 -4.20 -7.53 -5.92
C MET A 81 -4.71 -8.92 -6.35
N ALA A 82 -3.82 -9.81 -6.79
CA ALA A 82 -4.18 -11.19 -7.12
C ALA A 82 -4.76 -11.94 -5.92
N TRP A 83 -4.19 -11.74 -4.73
CA TRP A 83 -4.73 -12.32 -3.50
C TRP A 83 -6.11 -11.77 -3.16
N VAL A 84 -6.29 -10.45 -3.22
CA VAL A 84 -7.58 -9.79 -2.90
C VAL A 84 -8.67 -10.26 -3.86
N ALA A 85 -8.38 -10.31 -5.17
CA ALA A 85 -9.31 -10.80 -6.18
C ALA A 85 -9.69 -12.28 -5.99
N LYS A 86 -8.73 -13.12 -5.59
CA LYS A 86 -8.94 -14.57 -5.39
C LYS A 86 -9.73 -14.88 -4.12
N ASN A 87 -9.55 -14.10 -3.06
CA ASN A 87 -10.00 -14.46 -1.71
C ASN A 87 -11.15 -13.60 -1.19
N THR A 88 -11.46 -12.46 -1.82
CA THR A 88 -12.46 -11.52 -1.33
C THR A 88 -13.39 -11.02 -2.44
N LYS A 89 -14.47 -10.34 -2.06
CA LYS A 89 -15.38 -9.60 -2.94
C LYS A 89 -15.10 -8.09 -2.93
N ILE A 90 -13.98 -7.68 -2.35
CA ILE A 90 -13.58 -6.27 -2.34
C ILE A 90 -13.38 -5.84 -3.79
N PRO A 91 -14.08 -4.78 -4.25
CA PRO A 91 -13.96 -4.36 -5.62
C PRO A 91 -12.60 -3.69 -5.82
N ILE A 92 -11.81 -4.21 -6.74
CA ILE A 92 -10.51 -3.67 -7.16
C ILE A 92 -10.43 -3.65 -8.69
N PRO A 93 -9.55 -2.84 -9.30
CA PRO A 93 -9.27 -2.91 -10.73
C PRO A 93 -8.86 -4.34 -11.14
N ALA A 94 -9.43 -4.85 -12.23
CA ALA A 94 -9.01 -6.13 -12.79
C ALA A 94 -7.65 -5.97 -13.48
N LEU A 95 -6.66 -6.78 -13.07
CA LEU A 95 -5.35 -6.78 -13.69
C LEU A 95 -5.44 -7.37 -15.11
N VAL A 96 -4.99 -6.61 -16.11
CA VAL A 96 -4.87 -7.06 -17.51
C VAL A 96 -3.48 -7.65 -17.74
N GLY A 97 -2.45 -7.02 -17.16
CA GLY A 97 -1.08 -7.50 -17.21
C GLY A 97 -0.12 -6.53 -16.53
N TYR A 98 1.12 -6.96 -16.38
CA TYR A 98 2.19 -6.17 -15.78
C TYR A 98 3.54 -6.66 -16.30
N ASP A 99 4.56 -5.81 -16.17
CA ASP A 99 5.96 -6.19 -16.32
C ASP A 99 6.75 -5.43 -15.24
N SER A 100 7.49 -6.17 -14.42
CA SER A 100 8.34 -5.61 -13.36
C SER A 100 9.74 -5.27 -13.85
N THR A 101 10.03 -5.43 -15.15
CA THR A 101 11.33 -5.13 -15.76
C THR A 101 11.22 -3.93 -16.70
N PRO A 102 12.31 -3.21 -16.96
CA PRO A 102 12.33 -2.17 -17.99
C PRO A 102 12.39 -2.73 -19.43
N ASN A 103 12.43 -4.06 -19.61
CA ASN A 103 12.64 -4.72 -20.91
C ASN A 103 11.32 -4.90 -21.67
N ASN A 104 10.54 -3.83 -21.78
CA ASN A 104 9.24 -3.81 -22.43
C ASN A 104 9.05 -2.49 -23.21
N PRO A 105 7.99 -2.35 -24.03
CA PRO A 105 7.80 -1.17 -24.87
C PRO A 105 7.79 0.17 -24.12
N THR A 106 7.40 0.19 -22.85
CA THR A 106 7.40 1.43 -22.05
C THR A 106 8.79 1.82 -21.55
N GLY A 107 9.75 0.89 -21.53
CA GLY A 107 11.08 1.10 -20.94
C GLY A 107 11.09 1.15 -19.40
N HIS A 108 9.94 0.90 -18.76
CA HIS A 108 9.74 1.02 -17.31
C HIS A 108 8.84 -0.11 -16.80
N GLU A 109 8.83 -0.33 -15.50
CA GLU A 109 7.85 -1.23 -14.90
C GLU A 109 6.46 -0.64 -15.05
N TYR A 110 5.45 -1.50 -15.26
CA TYR A 110 4.09 -1.04 -15.37
C TYR A 110 3.07 -2.05 -14.84
N THR A 111 1.89 -1.54 -14.49
CA THR A 111 0.67 -2.32 -14.34
C THR A 111 -0.40 -1.77 -15.28
N LEU A 112 -1.03 -2.68 -16.04
CA LEU A 112 -2.17 -2.40 -16.91
C LEU A 112 -3.40 -3.05 -16.30
N MET A 113 -4.44 -2.26 -16.05
CA MET A 113 -5.64 -2.71 -15.35
C MET A 113 -6.91 -2.10 -15.95
N SER A 114 -8.07 -2.69 -15.65
CA SER A 114 -9.36 -2.11 -16.00
C SER A 114 -9.56 -0.77 -15.29
N ARG A 115 -10.13 0.21 -15.97
CA ARG A 115 -10.63 1.41 -15.31
C ARG A 115 -11.95 1.11 -14.60
N VAL A 116 -12.02 1.46 -13.32
CA VAL A 116 -13.19 1.25 -12.48
C VAL A 116 -14.10 2.49 -12.54
N PRO A 117 -15.44 2.34 -12.64
CA PRO A 117 -16.36 3.48 -12.65
C PRO A 117 -16.44 4.18 -11.30
N GLY A 118 -16.81 5.46 -11.29
CA GLY A 118 -17.01 6.26 -10.07
C GLY A 118 -16.02 7.40 -9.94
N GLU A 119 -16.19 8.18 -8.87
CA GLU A 119 -15.32 9.30 -8.50
C GLU A 119 -14.61 8.98 -7.18
N THR A 120 -13.40 9.50 -7.00
CA THR A 120 -12.72 9.34 -5.71
C THR A 120 -13.53 10.02 -4.61
N ILE A 121 -13.69 9.35 -3.47
CA ILE A 121 -14.48 9.88 -2.36
C ILE A 121 -13.91 11.22 -1.89
N CYS A 122 -12.59 11.43 -1.93
CA CYS A 122 -11.97 12.71 -1.59
C CYS A 122 -12.50 13.88 -2.44
N ASN A 123 -12.69 13.67 -3.75
CA ASN A 123 -13.12 14.72 -4.68
C ASN A 123 -14.58 15.12 -4.42
N ILE A 124 -15.42 14.15 -4.08
CA ILE A 124 -16.85 14.38 -3.85
C ILE A 124 -17.19 14.61 -2.37
N TYR A 125 -16.21 14.52 -1.46
CA TYR A 125 -16.41 14.43 -0.02
C TYR A 125 -17.32 15.52 0.55
N SER A 126 -17.06 16.79 0.21
CA SER A 126 -17.84 17.93 0.72
C SER A 126 -19.27 18.00 0.24
N SER A 127 -19.63 17.19 -0.75
CA SER A 127 -20.99 17.14 -1.32
C SER A 127 -21.71 15.84 -0.98
N LEU A 128 -21.13 14.98 -0.14
CA LEU A 128 -21.78 13.79 0.39
C LEU A 128 -22.71 14.18 1.55
N SER A 129 -23.91 13.64 1.53
CA SER A 129 -24.84 13.71 2.64
C SER A 129 -24.37 12.84 3.83
N PRO A 130 -24.84 13.11 5.06
CA PRO A 130 -24.55 12.26 6.21
C PRO A 130 -24.93 10.79 6.01
N ASP A 131 -26.02 10.54 5.27
CA ASP A 131 -26.49 9.18 4.96
C ASP A 131 -25.55 8.46 3.97
N GLU A 132 -25.06 9.16 2.94
CA GLU A 132 -24.05 8.60 2.02
C GLU A 132 -22.75 8.26 2.76
N ILE A 133 -22.27 9.15 3.65
CA ILE A 133 -21.10 8.85 4.50
C ILE A 133 -21.34 7.60 5.33
N CYS A 134 -22.51 7.49 5.96
CA CYS A 134 -22.88 6.30 6.74
C CYS A 134 -22.87 5.02 5.89
N GLN A 135 -23.37 5.07 4.66
CA GLN A 135 -23.40 3.92 3.75
C GLN A 135 -22.02 3.55 3.22
N ILE A 136 -21.15 4.53 2.97
CA ILE A 136 -19.73 4.31 2.64
C ILE A 136 -19.05 3.57 3.79
N LEU A 137 -19.21 4.06 5.02
CA LEU A 137 -18.61 3.44 6.21
C LEU A 137 -19.13 2.02 6.44
N ASP A 138 -20.44 1.76 6.24
CA ASP A 138 -20.98 0.40 6.35
C ASP A 138 -20.38 -0.57 5.34
N GLN A 139 -20.20 -0.15 4.09
CA GLN A 139 -19.57 -0.96 3.06
C GLN A 139 -18.11 -1.23 3.39
N LEU A 140 -17.39 -0.21 3.89
CA LEU A 140 -16.01 -0.35 4.32
C LEU A 140 -15.87 -1.33 5.50
N ILE A 141 -16.79 -1.30 6.47
CA ILE A 141 -16.83 -2.27 7.57
C ILE A 141 -17.00 -3.70 7.03
N ASP A 142 -17.87 -3.90 6.05
CA ASP A 142 -18.10 -5.22 5.46
C ASP A 142 -16.84 -5.72 4.72
N MET A 143 -16.20 -4.85 3.94
CA MET A 143 -14.94 -5.15 3.24
C MET A 143 -13.80 -5.49 4.21
N LEU A 144 -13.61 -4.69 5.26
CA LEU A 144 -12.58 -4.96 6.27
C LEU A 144 -12.87 -6.22 7.07
N THR A 145 -14.15 -6.51 7.35
CA THR A 145 -14.54 -7.75 8.02
C THR A 145 -14.17 -8.96 7.16
N GLU A 146 -14.46 -8.90 5.87
CA GLU A 146 -14.08 -9.95 4.91
C GLU A 146 -12.56 -10.10 4.84
N LEU A 147 -11.82 -9.00 4.65
CA LEU A 147 -10.36 -9.00 4.59
C LEU A 147 -9.73 -9.61 5.85
N HIS A 148 -10.23 -9.23 7.03
CA HIS A 148 -9.70 -9.68 8.32
C HIS A 148 -10.15 -11.08 8.73
N ALA A 149 -11.04 -11.72 7.98
CA ALA A 149 -11.44 -13.11 8.21
C ALA A 149 -10.36 -14.12 7.78
N HIS A 150 -9.35 -13.68 7.03
CA HIS A 150 -8.26 -14.52 6.56
C HIS A 150 -7.09 -14.52 7.55
N ASP A 151 -6.54 -15.71 7.77
CA ASP A 151 -5.35 -15.90 8.58
C ASP A 151 -4.11 -16.07 7.70
N PHE A 152 -2.97 -15.62 8.22
CA PHE A 152 -1.67 -15.70 7.57
C PHE A 152 -0.65 -16.31 8.53
N SER A 153 0.34 -17.01 7.97
CA SER A 153 1.40 -17.69 8.73
C SER A 153 2.73 -16.95 8.75
N ALA A 154 2.85 -15.84 8.01
CA ALA A 154 4.07 -15.06 7.91
C ALA A 154 3.75 -13.58 7.65
N ILE A 155 4.70 -12.71 7.99
CA ILE A 155 4.66 -11.26 7.83
C ILE A 155 5.50 -10.90 6.62
N GLY A 156 4.96 -10.10 5.70
CA GLY A 156 5.60 -9.79 4.44
C GLY A 156 4.66 -9.17 3.41
N GLY A 157 5.22 -8.74 2.30
CA GLY A 157 4.48 -8.48 1.07
C GLY A 157 3.99 -9.77 0.42
N LEU A 158 3.26 -9.66 -0.67
CA LEU A 158 2.80 -10.80 -1.46
C LEU A 158 3.29 -10.69 -2.89
N TYR A 159 3.71 -11.78 -3.52
CA TYR A 159 4.12 -11.78 -4.92
C TYR A 159 3.62 -13.05 -5.61
N LEU A 160 3.66 -13.07 -6.95
CA LEU A 160 3.37 -14.26 -7.74
C LEU A 160 4.68 -14.98 -8.06
N ASP A 161 4.76 -16.27 -7.74
CA ASP A 161 5.90 -17.10 -8.13
C ASP A 161 5.88 -17.44 -9.64
N ARG A 162 6.87 -18.21 -10.09
CA ARG A 162 7.00 -18.59 -11.51
C ARG A 162 5.83 -19.41 -12.06
N ASN A 163 5.02 -20.00 -11.18
CA ASN A 163 3.82 -20.75 -11.55
C ASN A 163 2.56 -19.87 -11.45
N GLY A 164 2.69 -18.60 -11.09
CA GLY A 164 1.56 -17.70 -10.85
C GLY A 164 0.87 -17.92 -9.51
N GLU A 165 1.48 -18.66 -8.58
CA GLU A 165 0.91 -18.87 -7.25
C GLU A 165 1.34 -17.76 -6.28
N ILE A 166 0.42 -17.37 -5.40
CA ILE A 166 0.64 -16.28 -4.45
C ILE A 166 1.52 -16.78 -3.30
N GLN A 167 2.64 -16.11 -3.07
CA GLN A 167 3.57 -16.40 -1.99
C GLN A 167 3.74 -15.18 -1.08
N VAL A 168 4.06 -15.42 0.20
CA VAL A 168 4.49 -14.35 1.12
C VAL A 168 5.97 -14.06 0.86
N GLY A 169 6.27 -12.82 0.52
CA GLY A 169 7.61 -12.34 0.20
C GLY A 169 8.17 -11.37 1.23
N ARG A 170 9.19 -10.63 0.80
CA ARG A 170 9.79 -9.57 1.60
C ARG A 170 8.77 -8.50 1.98
N ILE A 171 9.05 -7.77 3.05
CA ILE A 171 8.26 -6.57 3.38
C ILE A 171 8.55 -5.50 2.32
N VAL A 172 7.51 -4.77 1.95
CA VAL A 172 7.59 -3.56 1.13
C VAL A 172 6.95 -2.44 1.91
N ASP A 173 7.66 -1.33 2.04
CA ASP A 173 7.20 -0.18 2.81
C ASP A 173 7.63 1.12 2.15
N GLU A 174 6.75 2.12 2.21
CA GLU A 174 6.98 3.44 1.64
C GLU A 174 8.12 4.19 2.34
N THR A 175 8.44 3.83 3.60
CA THR A 175 9.56 4.45 4.34
C THR A 175 10.91 3.86 3.99
N TYR A 176 11.00 2.97 3.00
CA TYR A 176 12.28 2.42 2.57
C TYR A 176 13.19 3.51 2.01
N TRP A 177 14.49 3.30 2.18
CA TRP A 177 15.49 3.96 1.36
C TRP A 177 15.27 3.53 -0.09
N GLN A 178 14.97 4.50 -0.94
CA GLN A 178 14.68 4.32 -2.36
C GLN A 178 15.92 4.65 -3.18
N VAL A 179 16.04 4.07 -4.38
CA VAL A 179 17.24 4.19 -5.23
C VAL A 179 17.78 5.62 -5.34
N PRO A 180 16.97 6.66 -5.63
CA PRO A 180 17.50 8.01 -5.76
C PRO A 180 18.17 8.56 -4.48
N ASP A 181 17.61 8.25 -3.32
CA ASP A 181 18.19 8.68 -2.04
C ASP A 181 19.39 7.81 -1.64
N ILE A 182 19.39 6.53 -1.99
CA ILE A 182 20.52 5.62 -1.77
C ILE A 182 21.76 6.15 -2.50
N GLU A 183 21.63 6.47 -3.78
CA GLU A 183 22.73 6.95 -4.62
C GLU A 183 23.34 8.27 -4.12
N ILE A 184 22.53 9.12 -3.47
CA ILE A 184 22.95 10.45 -2.99
C ILE A 184 23.50 10.39 -1.57
N LEU A 185 22.87 9.61 -0.68
CA LEU A 185 23.09 9.71 0.76
C LEU A 185 23.91 8.58 1.36
N TRP A 186 24.00 7.43 0.68
CA TRP A 186 24.61 6.23 1.22
C TRP A 186 25.95 5.88 0.54
N PRO A 187 26.83 5.13 1.23
CA PRO A 187 28.09 4.69 0.63
C PRO A 187 27.90 3.92 -0.68
N GLN A 188 28.89 4.02 -1.58
CA GLN A 188 28.85 3.34 -2.87
C GLN A 188 28.73 1.81 -2.69
N GLY A 189 27.81 1.20 -3.45
CA GLY A 189 27.56 -0.25 -3.44
C GLY A 189 26.41 -0.67 -2.52
N GLU A 190 25.84 0.26 -1.73
CA GLU A 190 24.60 0.02 -1.01
C GLU A 190 23.40 -0.08 -1.98
N THR A 191 22.41 -0.87 -1.60
CA THR A 191 21.23 -1.17 -2.41
C THR A 191 19.96 -1.11 -1.56
N VAL A 192 18.80 -1.17 -2.22
CA VAL A 192 17.50 -1.31 -1.53
C VAL A 192 17.53 -2.51 -0.57
N ASP A 193 18.19 -3.61 -0.94
CA ASP A 193 18.27 -4.84 -0.14
C ASP A 193 19.18 -4.71 1.07
N SER A 194 20.28 -3.96 0.95
CA SER A 194 21.23 -3.82 2.07
C SER A 194 20.75 -2.80 3.11
N LEU A 195 19.96 -1.81 2.70
CA LEU A 195 19.56 -0.69 3.55
C LEU A 195 18.17 -0.84 4.19
N ASN A 196 17.33 -1.73 3.65
CA ASN A 196 15.95 -1.86 4.11
C ASN A 196 15.69 -3.21 4.77
N LEU A 197 14.52 -3.28 5.40
CA LEU A 197 14.03 -4.51 5.99
C LEU A 197 13.76 -5.55 4.89
N GLY A 198 14.13 -6.80 5.17
CA GLY A 198 13.89 -7.93 4.27
C GLY A 198 12.55 -8.60 4.57
N GLY A 199 12.59 -9.93 4.66
CA GLY A 199 11.45 -10.79 4.95
C GLY A 199 11.36 -11.95 3.93
N PRO A 200 10.33 -12.80 4.05
CA PRO A 200 9.27 -12.74 5.07
C PRO A 200 9.77 -13.09 6.47
N TYR A 201 8.99 -12.75 7.50
CA TYR A 201 9.23 -13.15 8.90
C TYR A 201 8.14 -14.10 9.36
N ALA A 202 8.50 -15.19 10.04
CA ALA A 202 7.51 -16.16 10.51
C ALA A 202 6.76 -15.68 11.76
N THR A 203 7.41 -14.82 12.56
CA THR A 203 6.86 -14.37 13.85
C THR A 203 7.02 -12.87 14.07
N TYR A 204 6.21 -12.31 14.97
CA TYR A 204 6.29 -10.90 15.34
C TYR A 204 7.60 -10.55 16.03
N THR A 205 8.12 -11.43 16.89
CA THR A 205 9.41 -11.22 17.55
C THR A 205 10.57 -11.20 16.57
N GLU A 206 10.54 -12.04 15.52
CA GLU A 206 11.55 -12.01 14.46
C GLU A 206 11.48 -10.72 13.64
N LEU A 207 10.27 -10.23 13.32
CA LEU A 207 10.08 -8.93 12.67
C LEU A 207 10.73 -7.80 13.48
N VAL A 208 10.41 -7.71 14.77
CA VAL A 208 10.92 -6.64 15.65
C VAL A 208 12.44 -6.70 15.77
N ALA A 209 13.01 -7.89 15.96
CA ALA A 209 14.46 -8.05 15.97
C ALA A 209 15.09 -7.67 14.62
N GLY A 210 14.47 -8.05 13.51
CA GLY A 210 14.88 -7.67 12.15
C GLY A 210 14.92 -6.16 11.95
N GLN A 211 13.87 -5.45 12.34
CA GLN A 211 13.79 -3.98 12.28
C GLN A 211 14.92 -3.31 13.05
N VAL A 212 15.16 -3.75 14.29
CA VAL A 212 16.24 -3.20 15.13
C VAL A 212 17.61 -3.48 14.52
N ASN A 213 17.84 -4.69 14.00
CA ASN A 213 19.10 -5.04 13.34
C ASN A 213 19.34 -4.23 12.07
N THR A 214 18.29 -3.93 11.28
CA THR A 214 18.39 -3.00 10.15
C THR A 214 18.87 -1.63 10.63
N TYR A 215 18.27 -1.05 11.69
CA TYR A 215 18.72 0.24 12.21
C TYR A 215 20.14 0.21 12.79
N ILE A 216 20.54 -0.85 13.49
CA ILE A 216 21.93 -1.02 13.97
C ILE A 216 22.91 -0.95 12.78
N ARG A 217 22.59 -1.62 11.66
CA ARG A 217 23.41 -1.56 10.45
C ARG A 217 23.50 -0.13 9.91
N LEU A 218 22.36 0.55 9.77
CA LEU A 218 22.30 1.94 9.29
C LEU A 218 23.15 2.88 10.15
N ILE A 219 23.07 2.76 11.49
CA ILE A 219 23.85 3.57 12.45
C ILE A 219 25.35 3.33 12.31
N ASN A 220 25.77 2.07 12.12
CA ASN A 220 27.17 1.75 11.91
C ASN A 220 27.70 2.34 10.60
N LEU A 221 26.87 2.30 9.56
CA LEU A 221 27.27 2.61 8.19
C LEU A 221 27.29 4.12 7.87
N HIS A 222 26.30 4.89 8.34
CA HIS A 222 26.16 6.29 7.92
C HIS A 222 26.76 7.26 8.93
N ASP A 223 27.72 8.07 8.49
CA ASP A 223 28.42 9.05 9.35
C ASP A 223 27.49 10.02 10.09
N LYS A 224 26.36 10.42 9.49
CA LYS A 224 25.38 11.31 10.14
C LYS A 224 24.68 10.66 11.33
N LEU A 225 24.76 9.33 11.47
CA LEU A 225 24.19 8.58 12.58
C LEU A 225 25.23 8.23 13.65
N GLU A 226 26.46 8.75 13.55
CA GLU A 226 27.54 8.50 14.52
C GLU A 226 27.10 8.79 15.97
N PHE A 227 26.31 9.84 16.18
CA PHE A 227 25.79 10.22 17.50
C PHE A 227 24.90 9.13 18.15
N MET A 228 24.42 8.14 17.38
CA MET A 228 23.61 7.04 17.88
C MET A 228 24.43 5.78 18.20
N ARG A 229 25.73 5.74 17.90
CA ARG A 229 26.55 4.53 18.07
C ARG A 229 26.62 4.06 19.52
N ASP A 230 26.57 4.97 20.48
CA ASP A 230 26.51 4.63 21.92
C ASP A 230 25.25 3.83 22.31
N ALA A 231 24.19 3.91 21.50
CA ALA A 231 22.97 3.13 21.71
C ALA A 231 23.06 1.69 21.15
N ILE A 232 24.03 1.38 20.28
CA ILE A 232 24.14 0.07 19.61
C ILE A 232 24.15 -1.08 20.63
N PRO A 233 24.98 -1.08 21.70
CA PRO A 233 24.97 -2.20 22.65
C PRO A 233 23.61 -2.41 23.34
N HIS A 234 22.79 -1.37 23.45
CA HIS A 234 21.43 -1.46 24.00
C HIS A 234 20.46 -2.04 22.98
N LEU A 235 20.55 -1.61 21.73
CA LEU A 235 19.74 -2.12 20.62
C LEU A 235 20.04 -3.61 20.37
N GLU A 236 21.30 -4.02 20.39
CA GLU A 236 21.70 -5.43 20.22
C GLU A 236 21.14 -6.31 21.35
N ARG A 237 21.25 -5.85 22.61
CA ARG A 237 20.66 -6.57 23.74
C ARG A 237 19.14 -6.66 23.62
N PHE A 238 18.48 -5.60 23.18
CA PHE A 238 17.04 -5.61 22.94
C PHE A 238 16.66 -6.58 21.82
N ALA A 239 17.32 -6.54 20.66
CA ALA A 239 17.06 -7.44 19.54
C ALA A 239 17.25 -8.91 19.94
N ALA A 240 18.32 -9.23 20.68
CA ALA A 240 18.55 -10.57 21.22
C ALA A 240 17.47 -10.98 22.24
N ALA A 241 17.09 -10.07 23.14
CA ALA A 241 16.07 -10.30 24.15
C ALA A 241 14.65 -10.43 23.56
N VAL A 242 14.36 -9.87 22.39
CA VAL A 242 13.06 -10.07 21.73
C VAL A 242 13.10 -11.31 20.85
N GLY A 243 14.14 -11.49 20.04
CA GLY A 243 14.22 -12.57 19.06
C GLY A 243 14.52 -13.95 19.65
N SER A 244 15.23 -14.04 20.78
CA SER A 244 15.66 -15.33 21.37
C SER A 244 14.96 -15.68 22.69
N ASN A 245 14.08 -14.81 23.21
CA ASN A 245 13.47 -15.01 24.52
C ASN A 245 12.28 -15.96 24.47
N ARG A 246 12.49 -17.17 24.96
CA ARG A 246 11.48 -18.23 24.99
C ARG A 246 10.37 -18.02 26.02
N GLU A 247 10.56 -17.12 26.99
CA GLU A 247 9.57 -16.81 28.02
C GLU A 247 8.44 -15.94 27.46
N TYR A 248 8.77 -14.82 26.79
CA TYR A 248 7.77 -13.86 26.30
C TYR A 248 7.39 -14.05 24.82
N ALA A 249 8.25 -14.63 23.99
CA ALA A 249 7.96 -14.79 22.56
C ALA A 249 6.65 -15.54 22.28
N PRO A 250 6.27 -16.62 23.01
CA PRO A 250 4.98 -17.29 22.77
C PRO A 250 3.77 -16.39 22.95
N GLU A 251 3.82 -15.42 23.90
CA GLU A 251 2.72 -14.48 24.12
C GLU A 251 2.72 -13.37 23.05
N LEU A 252 3.88 -12.77 22.78
CA LEU A 252 4.02 -11.72 21.77
C LEU A 252 3.63 -12.21 20.37
N ASN A 253 3.89 -13.47 20.06
CA ASN A 253 3.57 -14.09 18.77
C ASN A 253 2.09 -14.52 18.64
N LYS A 254 1.24 -14.29 19.65
CA LYS A 254 -0.22 -14.46 19.52
C LYS A 254 -0.88 -13.32 18.73
N VAL A 255 -0.13 -12.28 18.36
CA VAL A 255 -0.64 -11.18 17.56
C VAL A 255 -1.26 -11.70 16.26
N LYS A 256 -2.46 -11.22 15.94
CA LYS A 256 -3.12 -11.59 14.69
C LYS A 256 -2.41 -10.95 13.52
N LEU A 257 -2.19 -11.73 12.47
CA LEU A 257 -1.66 -11.23 11.20
C LEU A 257 -2.83 -10.92 10.27
N ARG A 258 -2.78 -9.76 9.62
CA ARG A 258 -3.82 -9.27 8.71
C ARG A 258 -3.18 -8.65 7.48
N LEU A 259 -3.79 -8.87 6.33
CA LEU A 259 -3.47 -8.10 5.13
C LEU A 259 -3.93 -6.66 5.34
N ALA A 260 -3.00 -5.72 5.25
CA ALA A 260 -3.26 -4.30 5.41
C ALA A 260 -2.93 -3.56 4.12
N HIS A 261 -3.83 -2.68 3.71
CA HIS A 261 -3.62 -1.77 2.59
C HIS A 261 -2.57 -0.67 2.90
N LYS A 262 -2.41 -0.34 4.19
CA LYS A 262 -1.54 0.71 4.76
C LYS A 262 -1.83 2.17 4.35
N ASP A 263 -2.53 2.39 3.24
CA ASP A 263 -2.91 3.73 2.72
C ASP A 263 -4.40 3.83 2.35
N LEU A 264 -5.27 3.28 3.21
CA LEU A 264 -6.71 3.18 2.94
C LEU A 264 -7.45 4.48 3.30
N HIS A 265 -7.35 5.49 2.44
CA HIS A 265 -8.01 6.78 2.60
C HIS A 265 -8.99 7.09 1.45
N PHE A 266 -9.78 8.15 1.56
CA PHE A 266 -10.84 8.46 0.58
C PHE A 266 -10.35 8.81 -0.83
N ALA A 267 -9.07 9.15 -1.03
CA ALA A 267 -8.53 9.29 -2.39
C ALA A 267 -8.24 7.95 -3.09
N ASN A 268 -8.14 6.85 -2.33
CA ASN A 268 -7.91 5.49 -2.84
C ASN A 268 -9.21 4.67 -2.90
N MET A 269 -10.37 5.34 -2.83
CA MET A 269 -11.69 4.72 -2.84
C MET A 269 -12.56 5.40 -3.90
N LEU A 270 -13.05 4.63 -4.86
CA LEU A 270 -14.02 5.08 -5.85
C LEU A 270 -15.45 4.82 -5.37
N TYR A 271 -16.31 5.80 -5.58
CA TYR A 271 -17.72 5.74 -5.22
C TYR A 271 -18.59 6.13 -6.41
N ASP A 272 -19.63 5.34 -6.66
CA ASP A 272 -20.67 5.66 -7.62
C ASP A 272 -21.96 6.01 -6.88
N ARG A 273 -22.39 7.27 -6.99
CA ARG A 273 -23.62 7.77 -6.38
C ARG A 273 -24.88 7.15 -6.98
N SER A 274 -24.83 6.73 -8.25
CA SER A 274 -26.02 6.21 -8.93
C SER A 274 -26.41 4.83 -8.39
N SER A 275 -25.42 3.99 -8.09
CA SER A 275 -25.60 2.69 -7.43
C SER A 275 -25.45 2.75 -5.92
N ASN A 276 -24.91 3.85 -5.39
CA ASN A 276 -24.61 4.04 -3.97
C ASN A 276 -23.60 3.02 -3.44
N ARG A 277 -22.58 2.71 -4.25
CA ARG A 277 -21.59 1.66 -3.97
C ARG A 277 -20.16 2.19 -4.04
N ILE A 278 -19.32 1.67 -3.14
CA ILE A 278 -17.88 1.68 -3.38
C ILE A 278 -17.62 0.72 -4.53
N THR A 279 -17.03 1.24 -5.61
CA THR A 279 -16.80 0.52 -6.86
C THR A 279 -15.36 0.09 -7.03
N GLY A 280 -14.42 0.65 -6.27
CA GLY A 280 -13.01 0.28 -6.34
C GLY A 280 -12.20 0.74 -5.13
N ILE A 281 -11.35 -0.14 -4.63
CA ILE A 281 -10.24 0.16 -3.73
C ILE A 281 -8.96 0.13 -4.56
N LEU A 282 -8.25 1.26 -4.61
CA LEU A 282 -7.11 1.52 -5.48
C LEU A 282 -5.81 1.54 -4.70
N ASP A 283 -4.69 1.43 -5.41
CA ASP A 283 -3.33 1.66 -4.88
C ASP A 283 -2.89 0.68 -3.78
N TRP A 284 -2.67 -0.58 -4.15
CA TRP A 284 -2.25 -1.64 -3.22
C TRP A 284 -0.73 -1.74 -3.05
N GLU A 285 0.01 -0.78 -3.58
CA GLU A 285 1.46 -0.81 -3.77
C GLU A 285 2.30 -1.21 -2.55
N PHE A 286 2.04 -0.59 -1.40
CA PHE A 286 2.78 -0.83 -0.15
C PHE A 286 2.06 -1.78 0.81
N SER A 287 1.01 -2.43 0.32
CA SER A 287 0.19 -3.34 1.10
C SER A 287 0.98 -4.59 1.48
N GLY A 288 0.57 -5.25 2.55
CA GLY A 288 1.20 -6.49 2.97
C GLY A 288 0.57 -7.08 4.22
N VAL A 289 0.97 -8.31 4.52
CA VAL A 289 0.60 -9.00 5.75
C VAL A 289 1.42 -8.43 6.90
N VAL A 290 0.74 -7.90 7.90
CA VAL A 290 1.36 -7.25 9.06
C VAL A 290 0.77 -7.77 10.37
N PRO A 291 1.51 -7.67 11.50
CA PRO A 291 0.89 -7.72 12.81
C PRO A 291 -0.23 -6.69 12.87
N PHE A 292 -1.40 -7.07 13.36
CA PHE A 292 -2.58 -6.20 13.30
C PHE A 292 -2.38 -4.87 14.03
N THR A 293 -1.44 -4.77 14.97
CA THR A 293 -1.06 -3.49 15.60
C THR A 293 -0.39 -2.49 14.65
N GLN A 294 0.06 -2.93 13.48
CA GLN A 294 0.77 -2.14 12.47
C GLN A 294 -0.03 -1.96 11.17
N TRP A 295 -1.34 -2.18 11.19
CA TRP A 295 -2.20 -2.15 9.99
C TRP A 295 -2.36 -0.76 9.34
N ASN A 296 -2.20 0.31 10.13
CA ASN A 296 -2.42 1.71 9.69
C ASN A 296 -1.27 2.62 10.17
N PRO A 297 -0.03 2.39 9.68
CA PRO A 297 1.17 3.02 10.24
C PRO A 297 1.20 4.54 10.03
N ARG A 298 0.76 5.03 8.86
CA ARG A 298 0.62 6.47 8.58
C ARG A 298 -0.60 7.12 9.23
N ARG A 299 -1.45 6.31 9.85
CA ARG A 299 -2.79 6.71 10.28
C ARG A 299 -3.63 7.25 9.13
N ALA A 300 -3.37 6.94 7.86
CA ALA A 300 -4.09 7.51 6.71
C ALA A 300 -5.58 7.13 6.66
N PHE A 301 -5.98 6.06 7.37
CA PHE A 301 -7.36 5.57 7.38
C PHE A 301 -8.41 6.69 7.55
N LEU A 302 -9.38 6.73 6.63
CA LEU A 302 -10.49 7.69 6.58
C LEU A 302 -10.09 9.16 6.39
N TRP A 303 -8.84 9.45 6.05
CA TRP A 303 -8.44 10.80 5.65
C TRP A 303 -9.18 11.21 4.37
N ASN A 304 -9.65 12.45 4.34
CA ASN A 304 -10.48 12.99 3.25
C ASN A 304 -9.68 13.64 2.11
N GLY A 305 -8.35 13.59 2.17
CA GLY A 305 -7.47 14.16 1.15
C GLY A 305 -7.23 15.67 1.29
N ARG A 306 -7.65 16.30 2.40
CA ARG A 306 -7.39 17.72 2.67
C ARG A 306 -6.23 17.88 3.65
N ASP A 307 -5.39 18.87 3.42
CA ASP A 307 -4.29 19.22 4.32
C ASP A 307 -4.52 20.64 4.88
N ASP A 308 -5.60 20.77 5.65
CA ASP A 308 -6.00 22.00 6.34
C ASP A 308 -6.21 21.73 7.84
N ALA A 309 -6.35 22.80 8.63
CA ALA A 309 -6.48 22.70 10.08
C ALA A 309 -7.69 21.85 10.52
N ASP A 310 -8.75 21.81 9.71
CA ASP A 310 -10.00 21.11 10.01
C ASP A 310 -9.92 19.61 9.63
N SER A 311 -8.98 19.22 8.77
CA SER A 311 -8.83 17.85 8.27
C SER A 311 -8.59 16.82 9.38
N VAL A 312 -7.82 17.19 10.40
CA VAL A 312 -7.55 16.31 11.55
C VAL A 312 -8.84 16.08 12.34
N ASP A 313 -9.57 17.15 12.67
CA ASP A 313 -10.82 17.07 13.43
C ASP A 313 -11.90 16.31 12.67
N GLU A 314 -11.99 16.53 11.35
CA GLU A 314 -12.93 15.83 10.49
C GLU A 314 -12.63 14.34 10.41
N LYS A 315 -11.36 13.96 10.21
CA LYS A 315 -10.95 12.56 10.24
C LYS A 315 -11.27 11.90 11.58
N GLN A 316 -11.04 12.60 12.70
CA GLN A 316 -11.41 12.10 14.03
C GLN A 316 -12.93 11.94 14.19
N ARG A 317 -13.72 12.87 13.62
CA ARG A 317 -15.18 12.77 13.60
C ARG A 317 -15.66 11.54 12.81
N VAL A 318 -15.10 11.32 11.61
CA VAL A 318 -15.43 10.17 10.76
C VAL A 318 -14.99 8.86 11.41
N LEU A 319 -13.84 8.85 12.09
CA LEU A 319 -13.37 7.68 12.83
C LEU A 319 -14.33 7.30 13.97
N ARG A 320 -14.77 8.26 14.79
CA ARG A 320 -15.79 8.01 15.83
C ARG A 320 -17.08 7.46 15.23
N LEU A 321 -17.53 8.02 14.10
CA LEU A 321 -18.70 7.51 13.39
C LEU A 321 -18.48 6.07 12.90
N PHE A 322 -17.31 5.75 12.35
CA PHE A 322 -16.96 4.39 11.94
C PHE A 322 -17.01 3.41 13.12
N GLU A 323 -16.46 3.78 14.28
CA GLU A 323 -16.49 2.97 15.51
C GLU A 323 -17.93 2.71 15.98
N GLU A 324 -18.77 3.76 16.08
CA GLU A 324 -20.19 3.62 16.42
C GLU A 324 -20.92 2.66 15.48
N ARG A 325 -20.61 2.72 14.18
CA ARG A 325 -21.22 1.83 13.18
C ARG A 325 -20.72 0.40 13.31
N CYS A 326 -19.44 0.19 13.62
CA CYS A 326 -18.89 -1.14 13.91
C CYS A 326 -19.63 -1.78 15.10
N GLU A 327 -19.90 -1.01 16.15
CA GLU A 327 -20.67 -1.48 17.30
C GLU A 327 -22.10 -1.86 16.91
N ARG A 328 -22.79 -1.03 16.13
CA ARG A 328 -24.16 -1.31 15.65
C ARG A 328 -24.22 -2.57 14.80
N LYS A 329 -23.19 -2.87 14.01
CA LYS A 329 -23.10 -4.10 13.20
C LYS A 329 -22.58 -5.32 13.97
N GLY A 330 -22.23 -5.18 15.25
CA GLY A 330 -21.64 -6.27 16.05
C GLY A 330 -20.23 -6.68 15.57
N ARG A 331 -19.48 -5.75 14.97
CA ARG A 331 -18.16 -5.96 14.34
C ARG A 331 -17.04 -5.24 15.09
N ARG A 332 -17.03 -5.31 16.42
CA ARG A 332 -16.02 -4.62 17.27
C ARG A 332 -14.58 -5.01 16.93
N ASP A 333 -14.37 -6.25 16.52
CA ASP A 333 -13.05 -6.78 16.15
C ASP A 333 -12.55 -6.23 14.80
N THR A 334 -13.46 -5.91 13.88
CA THR A 334 -13.13 -5.36 12.55
C THR A 334 -12.50 -3.98 12.66
N ALA A 335 -12.93 -3.17 13.63
CA ALA A 335 -12.40 -1.83 13.83
C ALA A 335 -10.97 -1.82 14.36
N GLY A 336 -10.46 -2.93 14.91
CA GLY A 336 -9.34 -2.84 15.82
C GLY A 336 -9.60 -1.81 16.92
N CYS A 337 -10.86 -1.67 17.37
CA CYS A 337 -11.30 -0.66 18.33
C CYS A 337 -10.44 -0.66 19.61
N HIS A 338 -9.88 -1.81 19.99
CA HIS A 338 -8.97 -1.90 21.13
C HIS A 338 -7.54 -1.39 20.86
N VAL A 339 -7.11 -1.32 19.59
CA VAL A 339 -5.81 -0.78 19.15
C VAL A 339 -5.91 0.69 18.72
N LEU A 340 -7.06 1.13 18.19
CA LEU A 340 -7.31 2.53 17.84
C LEU A 340 -7.27 3.46 19.07
N VAL A 341 -7.74 2.98 20.24
CA VAL A 341 -7.79 3.75 21.49
C VAL A 341 -6.43 3.86 22.20
N ALA A 342 -5.49 2.92 21.97
CA ALA A 342 -4.19 2.96 22.64
C ALA A 342 -3.24 4.04 22.08
N ALA A 343 -3.50 4.52 20.85
CA ALA A 343 -2.61 5.44 20.14
C ALA A 343 -3.11 6.91 20.10
N THR A 344 -4.27 7.20 20.70
CA THR A 344 -4.80 8.55 20.94
C THR A 344 -4.56 9.02 22.38
N GLY A 345 -3.84 8.24 23.19
CA GLY A 345 -3.37 8.63 24.52
C GLY A 345 -2.32 9.74 24.45
N LYS A 346 -2.77 10.98 24.64
CA LYS A 346 -2.03 12.16 25.14
C LYS A 346 -0.53 12.20 24.83
N HIS A 347 -0.12 12.82 23.71
CA HIS A 347 1.15 13.59 23.66
C HIS A 347 1.14 14.51 22.44
N ALA A 348 0.58 15.72 22.62
CA ALA A 348 0.95 16.93 21.89
C ALA A 348 0.37 18.16 22.62
N GLU A 349 0.63 18.26 23.92
CA GLU A 349 0.64 19.55 24.61
C GLU A 349 2.02 19.67 25.27
N GLY A 350 2.85 20.58 24.77
CA GLY A 350 4.04 21.02 25.48
C GLY A 350 5.33 21.13 24.66
N ARG A 351 5.48 22.29 24.03
CA ARG A 351 6.72 22.96 23.56
C ARG A 351 7.36 22.52 22.26
#